data_AF-Q8VRW0-F1
#
_entry.id   AF-Q8VRW0-F1
#
_cell.length_a   1.000
_cell.length_b   1.000
_cell.length_c   1.000
_cell.angle_alpha   90.00
_cell.angle_beta   90.00
_cell.angle_gamma   90.00
#
_symmetry.space_group_name_H-M   'P 1'
#
loop_
_entity.id
_entity.type
_entity.pdbx_description
1 polymer ?
#
loop_
_entity_poly.entity_id
_entity_poly.type
_entity_poly.pdbx_seq_one_letter_code
_entity_poly.pdbx_strand_id
1 'polypeptide(L)'
;INQYIGYAKGENTLKDYVKYVRQNLMGISREDLVYNIARHVDSSVHLFEKWGLPIWKNADGKYVHEGRWQIMINGESYKVLVAEAAKNAMATLGDKGELLERVFIVEPLMDGDKCVGGVGFSVRENKFYVIKAKATIAAMGGAVHVFRPRSVGEGLGRAWYPPWNAGSTAYFTIRAGAEMTCQEVRFIPVRFKDGYGPVGAWFLLFKSRAVNAFGEEYMVTRANELPKWAPYGLAKPIPANLRNWLGMEDVMAGKGPIYMKTEEAIANLAAKYKDDPKAFKKKMKELE
;
A
#
# COMPACT_ATOMS: atom_id res chain seq x y z
N ILE A 1 -5.63 -0.98 -4.99
CA ILE A 1 -4.30 -1.50 -5.37
C ILE A 1 -3.96 -0.92 -6.74
N ASN A 2 -2.85 -0.20 -6.88
CA ASN A 2 -2.39 0.32 -8.18
C ASN A 2 -1.17 -0.44 -8.72
N GLN A 3 -0.93 -1.66 -8.22
CA GLN A 3 0.12 -2.53 -8.71
C GLN A 3 -0.21 -3.05 -10.11
N TYR A 4 0.73 -2.89 -11.04
CA TYR A 4 0.60 -3.38 -12.42
C TYR A 4 1.97 -3.84 -12.91
N ILE A 5 2.05 -5.08 -13.38
CA ILE A 5 3.29 -5.70 -13.86
C ILE A 5 3.48 -5.42 -15.35
N GLY A 6 2.40 -5.49 -16.14
CA GLY A 6 2.43 -5.34 -17.59
C GLY A 6 3.10 -6.53 -18.29
N TYR A 7 3.07 -7.71 -17.68
CA TYR A 7 3.90 -8.84 -18.14
C TYR A 7 3.44 -9.38 -19.50
N ALA A 8 2.13 -9.39 -19.75
CA ALA A 8 1.57 -9.80 -21.05
C ALA A 8 1.93 -8.83 -22.18
N LYS A 9 2.29 -7.58 -21.84
CA LYS A 9 2.75 -6.55 -22.78
C LYS A 9 4.28 -6.50 -22.92
N GLY A 10 5.00 -7.40 -22.24
CA GLY A 10 6.47 -7.43 -22.24
C GLY A 10 7.12 -6.26 -21.50
N GLU A 11 6.38 -5.48 -20.71
CA GLU A 11 6.91 -4.31 -19.99
C GLU A 11 7.82 -4.71 -18.83
N ASN A 12 7.46 -5.77 -18.11
CA ASN A 12 8.27 -6.39 -17.06
C ASN A 12 8.08 -7.90 -17.05
N THR A 13 8.94 -8.61 -16.32
CA THR A 13 8.77 -10.06 -16.10
C THR A 13 8.27 -10.35 -14.69
N LEU A 14 7.55 -11.46 -14.53
CA LEU A 14 7.15 -11.98 -13.22
C LEU A 14 8.38 -12.29 -12.35
N LYS A 15 9.46 -12.78 -12.97
CA LYS A 15 10.75 -13.05 -12.31
C LYS A 15 11.34 -11.78 -11.70
N ASP A 16 11.31 -10.67 -12.43
CA ASP A 16 11.81 -9.39 -11.92
C ASP A 16 10.99 -8.90 -10.74
N TYR A 17 9.66 -9.08 -10.77
CA TYR A 17 8.80 -8.69 -9.66
C TYR A 17 9.07 -9.54 -8.40
N VAL A 18 9.19 -10.87 -8.54
CA VAL A 18 9.57 -11.76 -7.43
C VAL A 18 10.92 -11.36 -6.85
N LYS A 19 11.92 -11.13 -7.71
CA LYS A 19 13.26 -10.68 -7.28
C LYS A 19 13.19 -9.35 -6.53
N TYR A 20 12.40 -8.40 -7.03
CA TYR A 20 12.17 -7.11 -6.38
C TYR A 20 11.57 -7.28 -4.98
N VAL A 21 10.51 -8.08 -4.83
CA VAL A 21 9.85 -8.32 -3.54
C VAL A 21 10.80 -9.01 -2.56
N ARG A 22 11.50 -10.08 -2.98
CA ARG A 22 12.51 -10.75 -2.15
C ARG A 22 13.55 -9.76 -1.65
N GLN A 23 14.10 -8.93 -2.53
CA GLN A 23 15.11 -7.94 -2.16
C GLN A 23 14.57 -6.93 -1.16
N ASN A 24 13.34 -6.44 -1.38
CA ASN A 24 12.70 -5.46 -0.50
C ASN A 24 12.42 -6.03 0.91
N LEU A 25 12.10 -7.34 0.98
CA LEU A 25 11.87 -8.08 2.22
C LEU A 25 13.15 -8.73 2.77
N MET A 26 14.33 -8.20 2.40
CA MET A 26 15.63 -8.62 2.94
C MET A 26 15.89 -10.14 2.81
N GLY A 27 15.41 -10.75 1.72
CA GLY A 27 15.60 -12.16 1.42
C GLY A 27 14.49 -13.10 1.91
N ILE A 28 13.63 -12.66 2.83
CA ILE A 28 12.59 -13.50 3.44
C ILE A 28 11.26 -13.28 2.71
N SER A 29 10.91 -14.17 1.80
CA SER A 29 9.64 -14.09 1.06
C SER A 29 9.14 -15.45 0.60
N ARG A 30 7.83 -15.66 0.64
CA ARG A 30 7.15 -16.79 -0.02
C ARG A 30 6.99 -16.51 -1.52
N GLU A 31 8.06 -16.80 -2.27
CA GLU A 31 8.14 -16.50 -3.71
C GLU A 31 7.03 -17.15 -4.54
N ASP A 32 6.57 -18.33 -4.13
CA ASP A 32 5.42 -19.02 -4.73
C ASP A 32 4.14 -18.17 -4.64
N LEU A 33 3.87 -17.56 -3.48
CA LEU A 33 2.71 -16.69 -3.28
C LEU A 33 2.88 -15.36 -4.01
N VAL A 34 4.08 -14.76 -3.96
CA VAL A 34 4.40 -13.52 -4.67
C VAL A 34 4.22 -13.69 -6.18
N TYR A 35 4.76 -14.77 -6.75
CA TYR A 35 4.59 -15.10 -8.17
C TYR A 35 3.12 -15.33 -8.52
N ASN A 36 2.38 -16.05 -7.67
CA ASN A 36 0.97 -16.31 -7.89
C ASN A 36 0.15 -15.01 -7.92
N ILE A 37 0.41 -14.07 -7.02
CA ILE A 37 -0.22 -12.75 -7.04
C ILE A 37 0.17 -12.00 -8.33
N ALA A 38 1.46 -11.95 -8.65
CA ALA A 38 1.98 -11.18 -9.78
C ALA A 38 1.41 -11.62 -11.14
N ARG A 39 1.18 -12.92 -11.35
CA ARG A 39 0.61 -13.42 -12.61
C ARG A 39 -0.89 -13.14 -12.79
N HIS A 40 -1.61 -12.85 -11.70
CA HIS A 40 -3.06 -12.59 -11.73
C HIS A 40 -3.43 -11.10 -11.57
N VAL A 41 -2.57 -10.29 -10.93
CA VAL A 41 -2.91 -8.92 -10.56
C VAL A 41 -3.27 -8.02 -11.74
N ASP A 42 -2.62 -8.20 -12.89
CA ASP A 42 -2.89 -7.40 -14.10
C ASP A 42 -4.33 -7.59 -14.58
N SER A 43 -4.85 -8.82 -14.52
CA SER A 43 -6.25 -9.12 -14.90
C SER A 43 -7.24 -8.43 -13.97
N SER A 44 -6.95 -8.35 -12.66
CA SER A 44 -7.77 -7.58 -11.72
C SER A 44 -7.76 -6.08 -12.04
N VAL A 45 -6.61 -5.52 -12.43
CA VAL A 45 -6.49 -4.12 -12.85
C VAL A 45 -7.31 -3.85 -14.11
N HIS A 46 -7.26 -4.74 -15.11
CA HIS A 46 -8.07 -4.62 -16.33
C HIS A 46 -9.57 -4.69 -16.01
N LEU A 47 -9.98 -5.53 -15.05
CA LEU A 47 -11.37 -5.56 -14.56
C LEU A 47 -11.76 -4.26 -13.86
N PHE A 48 -10.88 -3.67 -13.04
CA PHE A 48 -11.17 -2.38 -12.41
C PHE A 48 -11.39 -1.28 -13.45
N GLU A 49 -10.55 -1.21 -14.49
CA GLU A 49 -10.75 -0.27 -15.59
C GLU A 49 -12.08 -0.54 -16.32
N LYS A 50 -12.38 -1.82 -16.61
CA LYS A 50 -13.64 -2.23 -17.25
C LYS A 50 -14.87 -1.84 -16.43
N TRP A 51 -14.78 -1.88 -15.09
CA TRP A 51 -15.84 -1.44 -14.19
C TRP A 51 -15.93 0.09 -14.04
N GLY A 52 -15.04 0.85 -14.70
CA GLY A 52 -15.11 2.31 -14.76
C GLY A 52 -14.04 3.04 -13.96
N LEU A 53 -13.04 2.36 -13.39
CA LEU A 53 -11.93 3.03 -12.70
C LEU A 53 -11.09 3.81 -13.72
N PRO A 54 -10.99 5.15 -13.65
CA PRO A 54 -10.20 5.89 -14.61
C PRO A 54 -8.71 5.73 -14.31
N ILE A 55 -8.01 5.03 -15.21
CA ILE A 55 -6.55 4.87 -15.18
C ILE A 55 -5.91 5.93 -16.08
N TRP A 56 -4.86 6.57 -15.60
CA TRP A 56 -4.16 7.58 -16.39
C TRP A 56 -3.51 6.93 -17.62
N LYS A 57 -3.66 7.57 -18.77
CA LYS A 57 -3.08 7.13 -20.04
C LYS A 57 -2.24 8.23 -20.67
N ASN A 58 -1.15 7.85 -21.32
CA ASN A 58 -0.37 8.75 -22.14
C ASN A 58 -1.03 8.95 -23.53
N ALA A 59 -0.41 9.74 -24.41
CA ALA A 59 -0.92 10.01 -25.76
C ALA A 59 -1.08 8.74 -26.62
N ASP A 60 -0.30 7.70 -26.35
CA ASP A 60 -0.37 6.40 -27.04
C ASP A 60 -1.39 5.43 -26.41
N GLY A 61 -2.14 5.88 -25.40
CA GLY A 61 -3.10 5.05 -24.67
C GLY A 61 -2.49 4.06 -23.66
N LYS A 62 -1.17 4.10 -23.42
CA LYS A 62 -0.49 3.27 -22.41
C LYS A 62 -0.70 3.83 -21.02
N TYR A 63 -0.77 2.96 -20.01
CA TYR A 63 -0.92 3.39 -18.62
C TYR A 63 0.28 4.23 -18.15
N VAL A 64 -0.01 5.30 -17.42
CA VAL A 64 1.03 6.16 -16.84
C VAL A 64 1.55 5.52 -15.56
N HIS A 65 2.84 5.22 -15.54
CA HIS A 65 3.51 4.66 -14.37
C HIS A 65 3.91 5.74 -13.37
N GLU A 66 3.61 5.52 -12.08
CA GLU A 66 4.18 6.29 -10.97
C GLU A 66 5.65 5.89 -10.78
N GLY A 67 5.88 4.59 -10.67
CA GLY A 67 7.18 3.93 -10.66
C GLY A 67 7.11 2.62 -11.44
N ARG A 68 8.13 1.77 -11.32
CA ARG A 68 8.22 0.53 -12.12
C ARG A 68 6.99 -0.37 -11.98
N TRP A 69 6.39 -0.45 -10.78
CA TRP A 69 5.36 -1.44 -10.44
C TRP A 69 3.98 -0.84 -10.16
N GLN A 70 3.83 0.48 -10.30
CA GLN A 70 2.64 1.22 -9.92
C GLN A 70 2.16 2.10 -11.06
N ILE A 71 0.85 2.16 -11.26
CA ILE A 71 0.19 3.04 -12.23
C ILE A 71 -0.62 4.14 -11.55
N MET A 72 -0.76 5.27 -12.22
CA MET A 72 -1.55 6.41 -11.76
C MET A 72 -3.05 6.19 -12.05
N ILE A 73 -3.90 6.50 -11.08
CA ILE A 73 -5.36 6.33 -11.17
C ILE A 73 -6.08 7.54 -10.60
N ASN A 74 -7.26 7.87 -11.15
CA ASN A 74 -8.22 8.77 -10.49
C ASN A 74 -9.08 7.92 -9.54
N GLY A 75 -8.47 7.56 -8.41
CA GLY A 75 -8.97 6.51 -7.53
C GLY A 75 -9.95 6.94 -6.43
N GLU A 76 -10.57 8.11 -6.52
CA GLU A 76 -11.49 8.62 -5.48
C GLU A 76 -12.64 7.63 -5.21
N SER A 77 -13.31 7.17 -6.26
CA SER A 77 -14.42 6.21 -6.18
C SER A 77 -13.98 4.74 -6.23
N TYR A 78 -12.69 4.44 -6.06
CA TYR A 78 -12.18 3.08 -6.30
C TYR A 78 -12.87 2.02 -5.43
N LYS A 79 -13.09 2.29 -4.13
CA LYS A 79 -13.78 1.34 -3.26
C LYS A 79 -15.24 1.14 -3.67
N VAL A 80 -15.93 2.20 -4.10
CA VAL A 80 -17.33 2.14 -4.52
C VAL A 80 -17.47 1.23 -5.74
N LEU A 81 -16.62 1.39 -6.76
CA LEU A 81 -16.62 0.57 -7.96
C LEU A 81 -16.39 -0.92 -7.65
N VAL A 82 -15.41 -1.23 -6.80
CA VAL A 82 -15.13 -2.63 -6.40
C VAL A 82 -16.27 -3.19 -5.55
N ALA A 83 -16.87 -2.38 -4.67
CA ALA A 83 -18.01 -2.80 -3.86
C ALA A 83 -19.25 -3.06 -4.71
N GLU A 84 -19.51 -2.25 -5.73
CA GLU A 84 -20.60 -2.45 -6.68
C GLU A 84 -20.41 -3.74 -7.47
N ALA A 85 -19.21 -3.98 -8.00
CA ALA A 85 -18.90 -5.23 -8.70
C ALA A 85 -19.12 -6.47 -7.80
N ALA A 86 -18.68 -6.40 -6.53
CA ALA A 86 -18.90 -7.47 -5.56
C ALA A 86 -20.39 -7.67 -5.24
N LYS A 87 -21.15 -6.58 -5.02
CA LYS A 87 -22.59 -6.63 -4.74
C LYS A 87 -23.38 -7.21 -5.92
N ASN A 88 -23.06 -6.80 -7.14
CA ASN A 88 -23.67 -7.31 -8.35
C ASN A 88 -23.37 -8.79 -8.55
N ALA A 89 -22.12 -9.22 -8.30
CA ALA A 89 -21.75 -10.63 -8.35
C ALA A 89 -22.54 -11.47 -7.33
N MET A 90 -22.64 -10.98 -6.08
CA MET A 90 -23.43 -11.63 -5.03
C MET A 90 -24.92 -11.73 -5.38
N ALA A 91 -25.49 -10.70 -6.01
CA ALA A 91 -26.88 -10.71 -6.44
C ALA A 91 -27.19 -11.82 -7.47
N THR A 92 -26.21 -12.24 -8.28
CA THR A 92 -26.41 -13.36 -9.23
C THR A 92 -26.63 -14.70 -8.55
N LEU A 93 -26.28 -14.82 -7.27
CA LEU A 93 -26.52 -16.01 -6.47
C LEU A 93 -27.95 -16.09 -5.91
N GLY A 94 -28.76 -15.04 -6.10
CA GLY A 94 -30.14 -14.98 -5.61
C GLY A 94 -30.23 -15.16 -4.10
N ASP A 95 -31.09 -16.06 -3.66
CA ASP A 95 -31.28 -16.47 -2.26
C ASP A 95 -30.06 -17.13 -1.62
N LYS A 96 -29.05 -17.54 -2.40
CA LYS A 96 -27.80 -18.13 -1.90
C LYS A 96 -26.72 -17.09 -1.60
N GLY A 97 -26.90 -15.84 -2.01
CA GLY A 97 -25.95 -14.75 -1.78
C GLY A 97 -26.44 -13.80 -0.71
N GLU A 98 -25.70 -13.67 0.39
CA GLU A 98 -26.06 -12.75 1.47
C GLU A 98 -24.91 -11.77 1.76
N LEU A 99 -25.27 -10.50 1.99
CA LEU A 99 -24.35 -9.45 2.43
C LEU A 99 -24.81 -8.93 3.79
N LEU A 100 -24.07 -9.30 4.83
CA LEU A 100 -24.31 -8.84 6.20
C LEU A 100 -23.45 -7.60 6.49
N GLU A 101 -24.07 -6.43 6.45
CA GLU A 101 -23.42 -5.18 6.85
C GLU A 101 -23.68 -4.87 8.33
N ARG A 102 -22.81 -4.06 8.95
CA ARG A 102 -22.92 -3.67 10.37
C ARG A 102 -22.97 -4.86 11.33
N VAL A 103 -22.41 -6.00 10.94
CA VAL A 103 -22.15 -7.16 11.80
C VAL A 103 -20.66 -7.22 12.06
N PHE A 104 -20.27 -7.19 13.33
CA PHE A 104 -18.88 -7.34 13.75
C PHE A 104 -18.62 -8.80 14.13
N ILE A 105 -17.72 -9.47 13.40
CA ILE A 105 -17.29 -10.84 13.68
C ILE A 105 -16.25 -10.82 14.81
N VAL A 106 -16.44 -11.67 15.82
CA VAL A 106 -15.66 -11.67 17.06
C VAL A 106 -14.77 -12.89 17.16
N GLU A 107 -15.31 -14.10 16.98
CA GLU A 107 -14.58 -15.38 17.19
C GLU A 107 -14.86 -16.36 16.04
N PRO A 108 -13.92 -17.27 15.71
CA PRO A 108 -14.19 -18.41 14.85
C PRO A 108 -15.09 -19.42 15.55
N LEU A 109 -15.95 -20.08 14.79
CA LEU A 109 -16.73 -21.21 15.28
C LEU A 109 -15.96 -22.50 14.96
N MET A 110 -15.64 -23.28 15.99
CA MET A 110 -14.78 -24.47 15.87
C MET A 110 -15.53 -25.76 16.19
N ASP A 111 -15.18 -26.84 15.50
CA ASP A 111 -15.56 -28.23 15.77
C ASP A 111 -14.28 -29.07 15.83
N GLY A 112 -13.78 -29.30 17.05
CA GLY A 112 -12.39 -29.74 17.26
C GLY A 112 -11.40 -28.78 16.60
N ASP A 113 -10.51 -29.31 15.76
CA ASP A 113 -9.49 -28.53 15.03
C ASP A 113 -10.02 -27.93 13.72
N LYS A 114 -11.32 -28.04 13.43
CA LYS A 114 -11.93 -27.57 12.19
C LYS A 114 -12.69 -26.26 12.41
N CYS A 115 -12.34 -25.23 11.64
CA CYS A 115 -13.17 -24.03 11.54
C CYS A 115 -14.45 -24.34 10.74
N VAL A 116 -15.60 -24.12 11.37
CA VAL A 116 -16.93 -24.36 10.83
C VAL A 116 -17.78 -23.09 10.75
N GLY A 117 -17.13 -21.92 10.78
CA GLY A 117 -17.77 -20.62 10.61
C GLY A 117 -17.26 -19.54 11.55
N GLY A 118 -18.16 -18.66 11.98
CA GLY A 118 -17.83 -17.57 12.89
C GLY A 118 -19.04 -17.02 13.62
N VAL A 119 -18.78 -16.34 14.73
CA VAL A 119 -19.82 -15.67 15.53
C VAL A 119 -19.57 -14.17 15.61
N GLY A 120 -20.64 -13.41 15.71
CA GLY A 120 -20.58 -11.96 15.75
C GLY A 120 -21.88 -11.35 16.24
N PHE A 121 -21.95 -10.02 16.26
CA PHE A 121 -23.16 -9.31 16.67
C PHE A 121 -23.37 -8.07 15.80
N SER A 122 -24.63 -7.65 15.70
CA SER A 122 -24.98 -6.41 15.03
C SER A 122 -24.57 -5.21 15.89
N VAL A 123 -24.00 -4.19 15.25
CA VAL A 123 -23.72 -2.88 15.88
C VAL A 123 -24.87 -1.89 15.69
N ARG A 124 -26.07 -2.37 15.35
CA ARG A 124 -27.29 -1.56 15.12
C ARG A 124 -28.53 -2.07 15.85
N GLU A 125 -28.55 -3.34 16.24
CA GLU A 125 -29.68 -3.98 16.92
C GLU A 125 -29.15 -5.06 17.88
N ASN A 126 -29.98 -5.47 18.85
CA ASN A 126 -29.62 -6.54 19.79
C ASN A 126 -29.78 -7.92 19.14
N LYS A 127 -28.90 -8.24 18.20
CA LYS A 127 -28.90 -9.48 17.42
C LYS A 127 -27.52 -10.12 17.41
N PHE A 128 -27.47 -11.38 17.85
CA PHE A 128 -26.29 -12.23 17.78
C PHE A 128 -26.35 -13.14 16.55
N TYR A 129 -25.24 -13.26 15.83
CA TYR A 129 -25.11 -14.05 14.62
C TYR A 129 -24.25 -15.29 14.89
N VAL A 130 -24.78 -16.45 14.52
CA VAL A 130 -24.02 -17.71 14.44
C VAL A 130 -24.01 -18.14 12.98
N ILE A 131 -22.87 -17.93 12.32
CA ILE A 131 -22.71 -18.22 10.89
C ILE A 131 -21.99 -19.56 10.77
N LYS A 132 -22.69 -20.59 10.28
CA LYS A 132 -22.10 -21.91 10.00
C LYS A 132 -21.66 -21.96 8.54
N ALA A 133 -20.43 -22.39 8.30
CA ALA A 133 -19.85 -22.45 6.96
C ALA A 133 -19.01 -23.71 6.75
N LYS A 134 -18.96 -24.19 5.51
CA LYS A 134 -18.07 -25.30 5.11
C LYS A 134 -16.62 -24.83 4.91
N ALA A 135 -16.45 -23.56 4.57
CA ALA A 135 -15.17 -22.88 4.38
C ALA A 135 -15.32 -21.42 4.80
N THR A 136 -14.28 -20.85 5.41
CA THR A 136 -14.28 -19.48 5.93
C THR A 136 -13.03 -18.75 5.49
N ILE A 137 -13.20 -17.50 5.04
CA ILE A 137 -12.10 -16.61 4.64
C ILE A 137 -12.10 -15.41 5.59
N ALA A 138 -11.02 -15.25 6.36
CA ALA A 138 -10.83 -14.07 7.20
C ALA A 138 -10.14 -12.96 6.39
N ALA A 139 -10.91 -11.94 5.98
CA ALA A 139 -10.44 -10.80 5.18
C ALA A 139 -10.69 -9.46 5.89
N MET A 140 -10.35 -9.37 7.17
CA MET A 140 -10.64 -8.21 8.04
C MET A 140 -9.45 -7.22 8.14
N GLY A 141 -8.50 -7.31 7.19
CA GLY A 141 -7.30 -6.49 7.09
C GLY A 141 -6.30 -6.65 8.25
N GLY A 142 -5.37 -5.70 8.38
CA GLY A 142 -4.26 -5.72 9.34
C GLY A 142 -4.59 -5.16 10.74
N ALA A 143 -3.56 -4.69 11.46
CA ALA A 143 -3.65 -4.13 12.81
C ALA A 143 -3.00 -2.73 12.90
N VAL A 144 -3.71 -1.80 13.54
CA VAL A 144 -3.31 -0.40 13.77
C VAL A 144 -3.60 -0.04 15.24
N HIS A 145 -3.00 1.03 15.75
CA HIS A 145 -3.09 1.47 17.16
C HIS A 145 -2.55 0.47 18.20
N VAL A 146 -1.84 -0.57 17.76
CA VAL A 146 -1.07 -1.48 18.63
C VAL A 146 0.24 -0.85 19.14
N PHE A 147 0.62 0.32 18.62
CA PHE A 147 1.71 1.17 19.12
C PHE A 147 1.17 2.58 19.34
N ARG A 148 1.71 3.29 20.35
CA ARG A 148 1.37 4.70 20.61
C ARG A 148 1.80 5.58 19.40
N PRO A 149 0.88 6.31 18.75
CA PRO A 149 1.22 7.18 17.63
C PRO A 149 1.92 8.46 18.08
N ARG A 150 2.42 9.26 17.12
CA ARG A 150 3.10 10.53 17.39
C ARG A 150 2.18 11.63 17.90
N SER A 151 0.89 11.58 17.57
CA SER A 151 -0.14 12.49 18.05
C SER A 151 -1.14 11.71 18.90
N VAL A 152 -1.36 12.14 20.15
CA VAL A 152 -2.16 11.40 21.15
C VAL A 152 -3.47 12.08 21.56
N GLY A 153 -3.71 13.32 21.11
CA GLY A 153 -5.00 14.01 21.22
C GLY A 153 -5.92 13.65 20.05
N GLU A 154 -6.59 14.64 19.46
CA GLU A 154 -7.47 14.43 18.29
C GLU A 154 -6.76 13.78 17.09
N GLY A 155 -5.46 14.02 16.95
CA GLY A 155 -4.60 13.38 15.95
C GLY A 155 -4.45 11.86 16.12
N LEU A 156 -4.96 11.26 17.20
CA LEU A 156 -4.95 9.81 17.42
C LEU A 156 -5.65 9.06 16.27
N GLY A 157 -6.75 9.60 15.74
CA GLY A 157 -7.47 9.00 14.62
C GLY A 157 -6.72 9.09 13.27
N ARG A 158 -5.59 9.81 13.22
CA ARG A 158 -4.78 10.03 12.02
C ARG A 158 -3.66 9.01 11.90
N ALA A 159 -4.00 7.72 11.82
CA ALA A 159 -3.02 6.70 11.45
C ALA A 159 -2.77 6.69 9.93
N TRP A 160 -1.57 6.28 9.50
CA TRP A 160 -1.28 6.10 8.07
C TRP A 160 -2.07 4.94 7.46
N TYR A 161 -2.16 3.83 8.18
CA TYR A 161 -2.98 2.67 7.82
C TYR A 161 -4.37 2.82 8.47
N PRO A 162 -5.43 2.20 7.93
CA PRO A 162 -6.79 2.52 8.35
C PRO A 162 -7.03 2.33 9.85
N PRO A 163 -7.54 3.34 10.59
CA PRO A 163 -7.62 3.30 12.05
C PRO A 163 -8.67 2.31 12.59
N TRP A 164 -9.58 1.84 11.74
CA TRP A 164 -10.59 0.81 12.07
C TRP A 164 -10.05 -0.63 11.99
N ASN A 165 -8.79 -0.83 11.58
CA ASN A 165 -8.17 -2.14 11.52
C ASN A 165 -7.59 -2.55 12.88
N ALA A 166 -8.37 -3.33 13.63
CA ALA A 166 -8.03 -3.74 15.00
C ALA A 166 -7.25 -5.07 15.11
N GLY A 167 -6.78 -5.65 14.00
CA GLY A 167 -6.11 -6.95 14.01
C GLY A 167 -7.05 -8.15 14.04
N SER A 168 -8.33 -7.97 13.70
CA SER A 168 -9.34 -9.04 13.74
C SER A 168 -8.98 -10.26 12.88
N THR A 169 -8.31 -10.08 11.74
CA THR A 169 -7.83 -11.23 10.93
C THR A 169 -6.84 -12.08 11.72
N ALA A 170 -5.81 -11.44 12.29
CA ALA A 170 -4.78 -12.15 13.04
C ALA A 170 -5.37 -12.84 14.28
N TYR A 171 -6.22 -12.14 15.02
CA TYR A 171 -6.93 -12.74 16.16
C TYR A 171 -7.74 -13.96 15.71
N PHE A 172 -8.62 -13.81 14.73
CA PHE A 172 -9.51 -14.88 14.27
C PHE A 172 -8.72 -16.12 13.82
N THR A 173 -7.64 -15.93 13.05
CA THR A 173 -6.83 -17.05 12.56
C THR A 173 -6.02 -17.72 13.66
N ILE A 174 -5.44 -16.95 14.61
CA ILE A 174 -4.72 -17.49 15.76
C ILE A 174 -5.67 -18.31 16.64
N ARG A 175 -6.87 -17.78 16.93
CA ARG A 175 -7.88 -18.47 17.74
C ARG A 175 -8.41 -19.73 17.07
N ALA A 176 -8.45 -19.75 15.74
CA ALA A 176 -8.77 -20.95 14.97
C ALA A 176 -7.62 -21.97 14.89
N GLY A 177 -6.46 -21.71 15.51
CA GLY A 177 -5.29 -22.60 15.50
C GLY A 177 -4.47 -22.56 14.21
N ALA A 178 -4.66 -21.55 13.35
CA ALA A 178 -3.89 -21.42 12.12
C ALA A 178 -2.45 -20.99 12.39
N GLU A 179 -1.49 -21.58 11.65
CA GLU A 179 -0.09 -21.19 11.71
C GLU A 179 0.08 -19.72 11.26
N MET A 180 0.86 -18.98 12.03
CA MET A 180 1.24 -17.60 11.71
C MET A 180 2.70 -17.57 11.24
N THR A 181 3.01 -16.63 10.34
CA THR A 181 4.38 -16.43 9.84
C THR A 181 4.74 -14.95 9.85
N CYS A 182 6.03 -14.66 10.01
CA CYS A 182 6.62 -13.31 9.91
C CYS A 182 5.91 -12.25 10.78
N GLN A 183 5.41 -12.61 11.97
CA GLN A 183 4.66 -11.68 12.85
C GLN A 183 5.54 -10.58 13.44
N GLU A 184 6.86 -10.80 13.46
CA GLU A 184 7.88 -9.82 13.82
C GLU A 184 8.03 -8.70 12.77
N VAL A 185 7.57 -8.92 11.54
CA VAL A 185 7.69 -7.95 10.45
C VAL A 185 6.63 -6.86 10.60
N ARG A 186 7.11 -5.64 10.91
CA ARG A 186 6.30 -4.42 10.97
C ARG A 186 6.66 -3.45 9.86
N PHE A 187 5.66 -2.78 9.31
CA PHE A 187 5.87 -1.74 8.31
C PHE A 187 5.86 -0.35 8.96
N ILE A 188 6.95 0.40 8.80
CA ILE A 188 7.10 1.77 9.30
C ILE A 188 7.09 2.74 8.12
N PRO A 189 5.97 3.44 7.86
CA PRO A 189 5.85 4.31 6.72
C PRO A 189 6.57 5.65 6.97
N VAL A 190 7.53 6.01 6.11
CA VAL A 190 8.04 7.39 6.02
C VAL A 190 7.11 8.20 5.12
N ARG A 191 6.50 9.24 5.67
CA ARG A 191 5.45 10.05 5.04
C ARG A 191 5.60 11.52 5.43
N PHE A 192 4.78 12.39 4.84
CA PHE A 192 4.65 13.75 5.35
C PHE A 192 4.26 13.73 6.83
N LYS A 193 4.92 14.59 7.61
CA LYS A 193 4.75 14.67 9.05
C LYS A 193 3.28 14.96 9.41
N ASP A 194 2.80 14.32 10.47
CA ASP A 194 1.46 14.43 11.08
C ASP A 194 0.30 13.93 10.20
N GLY A 195 0.13 14.46 8.98
CA GLY A 195 -0.95 14.07 8.08
C GLY A 195 -0.74 12.73 7.37
N TYR A 196 0.49 12.21 7.34
CA TYR A 196 0.89 10.96 6.69
C TYR A 196 0.56 10.87 5.19
N GLY A 197 0.58 12.02 4.50
CA GLY A 197 0.39 12.10 3.05
C GLY A 197 1.37 11.23 2.26
N PRO A 198 0.97 10.74 1.07
CA PRO A 198 1.79 9.83 0.28
C PRO A 198 3.04 10.51 -0.26
N VAL A 199 4.14 9.75 -0.31
CA VAL A 199 5.44 10.21 -0.82
C VAL A 199 5.85 9.55 -2.13
N GLY A 200 5.11 8.53 -2.57
CA GLY A 200 5.41 7.74 -3.78
C GLY A 200 5.51 8.62 -5.02
N ALA A 201 4.45 9.37 -5.33
CA ALA A 201 4.41 10.25 -6.49
C ALA A 201 5.49 11.33 -6.42
N TRP A 202 5.74 11.90 -5.23
CA TRP A 202 6.80 12.89 -5.04
C TRP A 202 8.19 12.35 -5.41
N PHE A 203 8.55 11.17 -4.92
CA PHE A 203 9.85 10.57 -5.24
C PHE A 203 9.93 10.02 -6.67
N LEU A 204 8.89 9.31 -7.10
CA LEU A 204 8.95 8.49 -8.31
C LEU A 204 8.50 9.24 -9.55
N LEU A 205 7.47 10.08 -9.45
CA LEU A 205 6.94 10.85 -10.57
C LEU A 205 7.57 12.25 -10.63
N PHE A 206 7.47 13.01 -9.54
CA PHE A 206 7.94 14.40 -9.47
C PHE A 206 9.45 14.53 -9.22
N LYS A 207 10.14 13.43 -8.92
CA LYS A 207 11.60 13.38 -8.67
C LYS A 207 12.05 14.33 -7.55
N SER A 208 11.20 14.54 -6.55
CA SER A 208 11.55 15.26 -5.34
C SER A 208 12.62 14.53 -4.56
N ARG A 209 13.43 15.28 -3.84
CA ARG A 209 14.46 14.78 -2.93
C ARG A 209 14.06 15.01 -1.48
N ALA A 210 14.60 14.18 -0.59
CA ALA A 210 14.46 14.34 0.84
C ALA A 210 15.80 14.73 1.46
N VAL A 211 15.82 15.84 2.18
CA VAL A 211 17.02 16.42 2.79
C VAL A 211 16.85 16.60 4.29
N ASN A 212 17.96 16.62 5.01
CA ASN A 212 17.97 16.96 6.43
C ASN A 212 17.97 18.48 6.65
N ALA A 213 18.04 18.94 7.90
CA ALA A 213 17.98 20.37 8.25
C ALA A 213 19.15 21.20 7.69
N PHE A 214 20.26 20.53 7.34
CA PHE A 214 21.44 21.15 6.72
C PHE A 214 21.40 21.13 5.19
N GLY A 215 20.31 20.64 4.59
CA GLY A 215 20.16 20.52 3.15
C GLY A 215 20.87 19.31 2.53
N GLU A 216 21.39 18.40 3.35
CA GLU A 216 22.09 17.20 2.87
C GLU A 216 21.09 16.09 2.51
N GLU A 217 21.33 15.41 1.39
CA GLU A 217 20.56 14.23 0.98
C GLU A 217 21.08 12.98 1.70
N TYR A 218 20.38 12.52 2.73
CA TYR A 218 20.83 11.38 3.55
C TYR A 218 21.03 10.09 2.75
N MET A 219 20.28 9.88 1.67
CA MET A 219 20.46 8.73 0.77
C MET A 219 21.82 8.75 0.04
N VAL A 220 22.43 9.93 -0.10
CA VAL A 220 23.74 10.14 -0.72
C VAL A 220 24.82 10.16 0.36
N THR A 221 24.67 10.99 1.40
CA THR A 221 25.69 11.15 2.44
C THR A 221 25.87 9.91 3.30
N ARG A 222 24.85 9.05 3.40
CA ARG A 222 24.90 7.76 4.11
C ARG A 222 25.07 6.55 3.20
N ALA A 223 25.39 6.73 1.91
CA ALA A 223 25.51 5.61 0.98
C ALA A 223 26.53 4.53 1.43
N ASN A 224 27.56 4.93 2.19
CA ASN A 224 28.58 4.04 2.75
C ASN A 224 28.04 3.06 3.82
N GLU A 225 26.82 3.26 4.31
CA GLU A 225 26.15 2.33 5.23
C GLU A 225 25.59 1.10 4.50
N LEU A 226 25.18 1.27 3.24
CA LEU A 226 24.50 0.23 2.46
C LEU A 226 25.31 -1.05 2.20
N PRO A 227 26.64 -1.01 1.95
CA PRO A 227 27.44 -2.21 1.76
C PRO A 227 27.42 -3.18 2.95
N LYS A 228 27.18 -2.69 4.17
CA LYS A 228 27.06 -3.54 5.38
C LYS A 228 25.85 -4.49 5.31
N TRP A 229 24.87 -4.15 4.47
CA TRP A 229 23.63 -4.89 4.26
C TRP A 229 23.63 -5.70 2.96
N ALA A 230 24.81 -5.99 2.40
CA ALA A 230 24.93 -6.79 1.18
C ALA A 230 24.30 -8.19 1.36
N PRO A 231 23.66 -8.76 0.31
CA PRO A 231 23.52 -8.18 -1.03
C PRO A 231 22.38 -7.15 -1.14
N TYR A 232 21.53 -7.01 -0.13
CA TYR A 232 20.27 -6.25 -0.21
C TYR A 232 20.47 -4.73 -0.26
N GLY A 233 21.45 -4.20 0.48
CA GLY A 233 21.81 -2.78 0.43
C GLY A 233 22.35 -2.32 -0.92
N LEU A 234 22.80 -3.27 -1.75
CA LEU A 234 23.29 -3.01 -3.11
C LEU A 234 22.19 -3.14 -4.18
N ALA A 235 20.97 -3.54 -3.78
CA ALA A 235 19.85 -3.70 -4.70
C ALA A 235 19.30 -2.34 -5.17
N LYS A 236 18.73 -2.33 -6.38
CA LYS A 236 18.01 -1.18 -6.94
C LYS A 236 16.57 -1.58 -7.31
N PRO A 237 15.55 -0.91 -6.75
CA PRO A 237 15.63 0.12 -5.71
C PRO A 237 16.10 -0.44 -4.36
N ILE A 238 16.66 0.44 -3.52
CA ILE A 238 17.09 0.09 -2.15
C ILE A 238 15.86 -0.34 -1.34
N PRO A 239 15.93 -1.43 -0.55
CA PRO A 239 14.85 -1.89 0.32
C PRO A 239 14.28 -0.76 1.19
N ALA A 240 12.95 -0.76 1.38
CA ALA A 240 12.26 0.35 2.05
C ALA A 240 12.73 0.56 3.50
N ASN A 241 12.95 -0.53 4.23
CA ASN A 241 13.51 -0.50 5.58
C ASN A 241 14.93 0.10 5.64
N LEU A 242 15.79 -0.18 4.66
CA LEU A 242 17.12 0.42 4.59
C LEU A 242 17.06 1.92 4.26
N ARG A 243 16.15 2.34 3.38
CA ARG A 243 15.90 3.78 3.15
C ARG A 243 15.44 4.49 4.43
N ASN A 244 14.57 3.84 5.21
CA ASN A 244 14.17 4.35 6.51
C ASN A 244 15.35 4.42 7.48
N TRP A 245 16.22 3.41 7.50
CA TRP A 245 17.40 3.36 8.36
C TRP A 245 18.33 4.55 8.13
N LEU A 246 18.68 4.86 6.88
CA LEU A 246 19.55 6.00 6.56
C LEU A 246 18.96 7.34 7.04
N GLY A 247 17.65 7.54 6.86
CA GLY A 247 16.96 8.73 7.36
C GLY A 247 16.92 8.78 8.90
N MET A 248 16.78 7.62 9.55
CA MET A 248 16.82 7.52 11.01
C MET A 248 18.20 7.84 11.58
N GLU A 249 19.29 7.43 10.93
CA GLU A 249 20.66 7.77 11.35
C GLU A 249 20.87 9.29 11.41
N ASP A 250 20.35 10.03 10.43
CA ASP A 250 20.41 11.50 10.44
C ASP A 250 19.59 12.10 11.57
N VAL A 251 18.37 11.61 11.81
CA VAL A 251 17.54 12.07 12.93
C VAL A 251 18.22 11.79 14.27
N MET A 252 18.80 10.60 14.45
CA MET A 252 19.52 10.22 15.68
C MET A 252 20.79 11.05 15.89
N ALA A 253 21.44 11.48 14.81
CA ALA A 253 22.58 12.40 14.85
C ALA A 253 22.17 13.87 15.06
N GLY A 254 20.89 14.16 15.31
CA GLY A 254 20.40 15.53 15.52
C GLY A 254 20.30 16.36 14.23
N LYS A 255 20.36 15.73 13.06
CA LYS A 255 20.26 16.43 11.75
C LYS A 255 18.83 16.64 11.26
N GLY A 256 17.83 16.17 12.01
CA GLY A 256 16.43 16.43 11.69
C GLY A 256 16.07 17.92 11.86
N PRO A 257 14.90 18.36 11.36
CA PRO A 257 13.88 17.58 10.63
C PRO A 257 14.30 17.17 9.20
N ILE A 258 13.61 16.17 8.66
CA ILE A 258 13.75 15.73 7.25
C ILE A 258 12.67 16.42 6.42
N TYR A 259 13.07 17.16 5.39
CA TYR A 259 12.19 17.89 4.49
C TYR A 259 12.10 17.19 3.13
N MET A 260 10.89 17.11 2.60
CA MET A 260 10.68 16.81 1.19
C MET A 260 10.68 18.11 0.40
N LYS A 261 11.55 18.22 -0.60
CA LYS A 261 11.72 19.41 -1.42
C LYS A 261 10.70 19.45 -2.56
N THR A 262 9.43 19.66 -2.21
CA THR A 262 8.33 19.70 -3.18
C THR A 262 8.40 20.96 -4.05
N GLU A 263 8.83 22.08 -3.46
CA GLU A 263 9.03 23.36 -4.14
C GLU A 263 10.06 23.26 -5.26
N GLU A 264 11.20 22.59 -4.99
CA GLU A 264 12.25 22.37 -5.99
C GLU A 264 11.76 21.39 -7.08
N ALA A 265 11.02 20.34 -6.69
CA ALA A 265 10.50 19.35 -7.62
C ALA A 265 9.53 19.97 -8.65
N ILE A 266 8.58 20.79 -8.18
CA ILE A 266 7.63 21.51 -9.05
C ILE A 266 8.39 22.49 -9.95
N ALA A 267 9.29 23.30 -9.37
CA ALA A 267 10.06 24.28 -10.13
C ALA A 267 10.89 23.62 -11.25
N ASN A 268 11.55 22.49 -10.96
CA ASN A 268 12.36 21.75 -11.93
C ASN A 268 11.53 21.18 -13.09
N LEU A 269 10.28 20.80 -12.84
CA LEU A 269 9.39 20.32 -13.91
C LEU A 269 8.90 21.47 -14.79
N ALA A 270 8.55 22.60 -14.18
CA ALA A 270 8.14 23.79 -14.91
C ALA A 270 9.30 24.40 -15.71
N ALA A 271 10.53 24.37 -15.18
CA ALA A 271 11.73 24.90 -15.82
C ALA A 271 12.01 24.29 -17.20
N LYS A 272 11.48 23.10 -17.51
CA LYS A 272 11.56 22.49 -18.86
C LYS A 272 10.83 23.28 -19.93
N TYR A 273 9.92 24.17 -19.54
CA TYR A 273 9.11 25.02 -20.40
C TYR A 273 9.47 26.49 -20.25
N LYS A 274 10.58 26.82 -19.58
CA LYS A 274 10.96 28.22 -19.27
C LYS A 274 11.09 29.11 -20.52
N ASP A 275 11.42 28.51 -21.65
CA ASP A 275 11.61 29.20 -22.93
C ASP A 275 10.27 29.44 -23.69
N ASP A 276 9.14 28.92 -23.17
CA ASP A 276 7.77 29.18 -23.64
C ASP A 276 6.88 29.62 -22.46
N PRO A 277 6.67 30.94 -22.28
CA PRO A 277 5.88 31.47 -21.16
C PRO A 277 4.44 30.93 -21.06
N LYS A 278 3.82 30.58 -22.21
CA LYS A 278 2.45 30.06 -22.24
C LYS A 278 2.44 28.59 -21.81
N ALA A 279 3.40 27.79 -22.30
CA ALA A 279 3.56 26.41 -21.86
C ALA A 279 3.98 26.31 -20.39
N PHE A 280 4.87 27.20 -19.92
CA PHE A 280 5.25 27.31 -18.52
C PHE A 280 4.03 27.58 -17.63
N LYS A 281 3.24 28.61 -17.94
CA LYS A 281 2.04 28.96 -17.16
C LYS A 281 1.00 27.84 -17.18
N LYS A 282 0.81 27.18 -18.33
CA LYS A 282 -0.07 26.02 -18.45
C LYS A 282 0.41 24.86 -17.57
N LYS A 283 1.72 24.57 -17.59
CA LYS A 283 2.30 23.47 -16.81
C LYS A 283 2.26 23.75 -15.31
N MET A 284 2.54 24.98 -14.88
CA MET A 284 2.38 25.37 -13.47
C MET A 284 0.95 25.16 -12.98
N LYS A 285 -0.06 25.61 -13.75
CA LYS A 285 -1.47 25.39 -13.41
C LYS A 285 -1.89 23.92 -13.39
N GLU A 286 -1.19 23.05 -14.12
CA GLU A 286 -1.42 21.59 -14.09
C GLU A 286 -0.77 20.91 -12.88
N LEU A 287 0.32 21.49 -12.36
CA LEU A 287 1.07 20.98 -11.21
C LEU A 287 0.50 21.46 -9.86
N GLU A 288 -0.19 22.62 -9.85
CA GLU A 288 -0.97 23.16 -8.74
C GLU A 288 -2.30 22.41 -8.54
#